data_AF-A0A0R2TFR7-F1
#
_entry.id   AF-A0A0R2TFR7-F1
#
_cell.length_a   1.000
_cell.length_b   1.000
_cell.length_c   1.000
_cell.angle_alpha   90.00
_cell.angle_beta   90.00
_cell.angle_gamma   90.00
#
_symmetry.space_group_name_H-M   'P 1'
#
loop_
_entity.id
_entity.type
_entity.pdbx_description
1 polymer ?
#
loop_
_entity_poly.entity_id
_entity_poly.type
_entity_poly.pdbx_seq_one_letter_code
_entity_poly.pdbx_strand_id
1 'polypeptide(L)'
;MYIDFGDIYASPFLEWWNSHLQLFAEPALSSEDFAAALGIDVDNLAVFPNPEKSLTALFDQMRFMHQHLRHHYPGRSPLADRMPQYPIYKRAKVSCLHLTLLVYDLKELNPDASDLDIAELAGIRSSLRLDGRSLNQLPRFDFDWLNLKRDVEKYQKSAVQRLTRMANQYVENVGLGIFPKSDVR
;
A
#
# COMPACT_ATOMS: atom_id res chain seq x y z
N MET A 1 -6.89 23.10 10.18
CA MET A 1 -7.12 22.00 9.22
C MET A 1 -6.53 22.46 7.90
N TYR A 2 -5.66 21.68 7.27
CA TYR A 2 -5.03 22.10 6.02
C TYR A 2 -6.12 22.20 4.94
N ILE A 3 -6.18 23.34 4.25
CA ILE A 3 -7.21 23.65 3.25
C ILE A 3 -7.21 22.60 2.13
N ASP A 4 -6.05 22.04 1.81
CA ASP A 4 -5.84 21.11 0.70
C ASP A 4 -6.42 19.70 0.95
N PHE A 5 -6.73 19.32 2.19
CA PHE A 5 -7.34 18.01 2.49
C PHE A 5 -8.87 18.01 2.31
N GLY A 6 -9.50 19.19 2.29
CA GLY A 6 -10.96 19.30 2.27
C GLY A 6 -11.64 18.64 3.48
N ASP A 7 -12.89 18.23 3.30
CA ASP A 7 -13.62 17.43 4.29
C ASP A 7 -13.35 15.94 4.05
N ILE A 8 -12.47 15.36 4.86
CA ILE A 8 -12.04 13.96 4.78
C ILE A 8 -13.21 13.00 5.09
N TYR A 9 -14.24 13.48 5.78
CA TYR A 9 -15.41 12.68 6.16
C TYR A 9 -16.58 12.79 5.16
N ALA A 10 -16.45 13.64 4.13
CA ALA A 10 -17.52 13.82 3.14
C ALA A 10 -17.66 12.66 2.15
N SER A 11 -16.61 11.85 1.98
CA SER A 11 -16.61 10.66 1.13
C SER A 11 -15.90 9.49 1.82
N PRO A 12 -16.13 8.24 1.37
CA PRO A 12 -15.40 7.08 1.87
C PRO A 12 -13.88 7.29 1.77
N PHE A 13 -13.15 6.83 2.79
CA PHE A 13 -11.73 7.14 2.91
C PHE A 13 -10.89 6.68 1.70
N LEU A 14 -11.25 5.55 1.06
CA LEU A 14 -10.58 5.09 -0.16
C LEU A 14 -10.80 6.05 -1.34
N GLU A 15 -12.00 6.61 -1.48
CA GLU A 15 -12.32 7.56 -2.54
C GLU A 15 -11.57 8.89 -2.35
N TRP A 16 -11.56 9.38 -1.10
CA TRP A 16 -10.74 10.52 -0.71
C TRP A 16 -9.25 10.25 -0.98
N TRP A 17 -8.74 9.07 -0.60
CA TRP A 17 -7.36 8.69 -0.82
C TRP A 17 -6.99 8.74 -2.29
N ASN A 18 -7.78 8.10 -3.17
CA ASN A 18 -7.50 8.04 -4.60
C ASN A 18 -7.49 9.43 -5.27
N SER A 19 -8.33 10.35 -4.80
CA SER A 19 -8.36 11.73 -5.31
C SER A 19 -7.22 12.60 -4.78
N HIS A 20 -6.69 12.31 -3.58
CA HIS A 20 -5.68 13.13 -2.89
C HIS A 20 -4.27 12.48 -2.83
N LEU A 21 -4.05 11.38 -3.55
CA LEU A 21 -2.76 10.69 -3.67
C LEU A 21 -1.59 11.64 -3.95
N GLN A 22 -1.84 12.67 -4.77
CA GLN A 22 -0.84 13.66 -5.20
C GLN A 22 -0.26 14.48 -4.04
N LEU A 23 -0.99 14.62 -2.92
CA LEU A 23 -0.53 15.34 -1.74
C LEU A 23 0.63 14.62 -1.03
N PHE A 24 0.69 13.30 -1.17
CA PHE A 24 1.65 12.43 -0.50
C PHE A 24 2.64 11.75 -1.46
N ALA A 25 2.48 11.97 -2.77
CA ALA A 25 3.38 11.48 -3.79
C ALA A 25 4.31 12.60 -4.26
N GLU A 26 5.50 12.23 -4.71
CA GLU A 26 6.30 13.14 -5.53
C GLU A 26 5.49 13.42 -6.82
N PRO A 27 5.35 14.68 -7.25
CA PRO A 27 4.65 15.02 -8.49
C PRO A 27 5.16 14.16 -9.64
N ALA A 28 4.27 13.37 -10.26
CA ALA A 28 4.63 12.58 -11.42
C ALA A 28 5.20 13.49 -12.50
N LEU A 29 6.37 13.14 -13.03
CA LEU A 29 6.94 13.86 -14.16
C LEU A 29 6.00 13.67 -15.35
N SER A 30 5.49 14.78 -15.91
CA SER A 30 4.96 14.76 -17.27
C SER A 30 6.03 14.16 -18.18
N SER A 31 5.65 13.40 -19.22
CA SER A 31 6.61 12.85 -20.19
C SER A 31 7.57 13.91 -20.74
N GLU A 32 7.09 15.15 -20.87
CA GLU A 32 7.85 16.31 -21.30
C GLU A 32 8.83 16.81 -20.22
N ASP A 33 8.39 16.90 -18.96
CA ASP A 33 9.26 17.27 -17.82
C ASP A 33 10.32 16.21 -17.53
N PHE A 34 9.98 14.92 -17.70
CA PHE A 34 10.91 13.80 -17.54
C PHE A 34 12.01 13.88 -18.59
N ALA A 35 11.63 14.09 -19.85
CA ALA A 35 12.55 14.24 -20.96
C ALA A 35 13.43 15.50 -20.80
N ALA A 36 12.84 16.65 -20.43
CA ALA A 36 13.54 17.90 -20.18
C ALA A 36 14.51 17.82 -18.98
N ALA A 37 14.10 17.21 -17.86
CA ALA A 37 14.94 17.06 -16.69
C ALA A 37 16.11 16.07 -16.92
N LEU A 38 15.96 15.16 -17.88
CA LEU A 38 17.00 14.24 -18.32
C LEU A 38 17.84 14.77 -19.49
N GLY A 39 17.49 15.93 -20.07
CA GLY A 39 18.14 16.47 -21.26
C GLY A 39 17.99 15.57 -22.49
N ILE A 40 16.94 14.74 -22.52
CA ILE A 40 16.64 13.80 -23.59
C ILE A 40 15.57 14.44 -24.48
N ASP A 41 15.82 14.45 -25.79
CA ASP A 41 14.85 14.92 -26.77
C ASP A 41 13.62 13.99 -26.79
N VAL A 42 12.43 14.56 -26.62
CA VAL A 42 11.17 13.85 -26.37
C VAL A 42 10.82 12.90 -27.52
N ASP A 43 11.28 13.22 -28.74
CA ASP A 43 11.08 12.43 -29.96
C ASP A 43 11.78 11.05 -29.92
N ASN A 44 12.72 10.83 -29.00
CA ASN A 44 13.43 9.55 -28.84
C ASN A 44 12.98 8.71 -27.64
N LEU A 45 12.02 9.17 -26.83
CA LEU A 45 11.61 8.47 -25.61
C LEU A 45 10.41 7.53 -25.82
N ALA A 46 10.48 6.67 -26.84
CA ALA A 46 9.53 5.58 -27.02
C ALA A 46 9.98 4.32 -26.23
N VAL A 47 10.14 4.43 -24.91
CA VAL A 47 10.24 3.22 -24.07
C VAL A 47 8.83 2.75 -23.78
N PHE A 48 8.24 2.06 -24.76
CA PHE A 48 7.04 1.28 -24.49
C PHE A 48 7.41 0.11 -23.58
N PRO A 49 6.84 -0.01 -22.36
CA PRO A 49 6.94 -1.24 -21.61
C PRO A 49 6.29 -2.32 -22.48
N ASN A 50 7.10 -3.22 -23.05
CA ASN A 50 6.59 -4.31 -23.85
C ASN A 50 5.67 -5.15 -22.94
N PRO A 51 4.34 -5.18 -23.20
CA PRO A 51 3.38 -5.84 -22.33
C PRO A 51 3.57 -7.36 -22.28
N GLU A 52 4.38 -7.93 -23.17
CA GLU A 52 4.72 -9.36 -23.18
C GLU A 52 5.83 -9.75 -22.19
N LYS A 53 6.51 -8.77 -21.57
CA LYS A 53 7.55 -9.04 -20.58
C LYS A 53 6.95 -9.27 -19.21
N SER A 54 7.51 -10.23 -18.46
CA SER A 54 7.13 -10.46 -17.06
C SER A 54 7.35 -9.20 -16.21
N LEU A 55 6.52 -8.99 -15.18
CA LEU A 55 6.64 -7.85 -14.25
C LEU A 55 8.06 -7.70 -13.71
N THR A 56 8.75 -8.81 -13.45
CA THR A 56 10.15 -8.83 -12.98
C THR A 56 11.09 -8.17 -13.99
N ALA A 57 10.95 -8.51 -15.28
CA ALA A 57 11.78 -7.93 -16.34
C ALA A 57 11.50 -6.43 -16.53
N LEU A 58 10.25 -5.98 -16.34
CA LEU A 58 9.91 -4.56 -16.33
C LEU A 58 10.51 -3.83 -15.13
N PHE A 59 10.45 -4.42 -13.93
CA PHE A 59 11.07 -3.85 -12.73
C PHE A 59 12.59 -3.78 -12.84
N ASP A 60 13.24 -4.80 -13.39
CA ASP A 60 14.68 -4.81 -13.61
C ASP A 60 15.10 -3.76 -14.64
N GLN A 61 14.31 -3.59 -15.71
CA GLN A 61 14.53 -2.53 -16.71
C GLN A 61 14.38 -1.14 -16.09
N MET A 62 13.33 -0.90 -15.29
CA MET A 62 13.13 0.37 -14.57
C MET A 62 14.27 0.63 -13.58
N ARG A 63 14.72 -0.38 -12.83
CA ARG A 63 15.83 -0.29 -11.89
C ARG A 63 17.14 0.04 -12.59
N PHE A 64 17.42 -0.62 -13.72
CA PHE A 64 18.60 -0.38 -14.55
C PHE A 64 18.60 1.06 -15.07
N MET A 65 17.47 1.55 -15.59
CA MET A 65 17.32 2.94 -16.00
C MET A 65 17.58 3.89 -14.82
N HIS A 66 16.95 3.67 -13.67
CA HIS A 66 17.17 4.49 -12.48
C HIS A 66 18.64 4.53 -12.05
N GLN A 67 19.34 3.41 -12.12
CA GLN A 67 20.75 3.30 -11.77
C GLN A 67 21.65 4.01 -12.78
N HIS A 68 21.40 3.83 -14.08
CA HIS A 68 22.10 4.55 -15.16
C HIS A 68 21.92 6.05 -15.03
N LEU A 69 20.69 6.51 -14.79
CA LEU A 69 20.38 7.93 -14.61
C LEU A 69 21.14 8.52 -13.41
N ARG A 70 21.16 7.80 -12.29
CA ARG A 70 21.88 8.24 -11.09
C ARG A 70 23.40 8.26 -11.26
N HIS A 71 23.94 7.40 -12.12
CA HIS A 71 25.38 7.32 -12.39
C HIS A 71 25.86 8.42 -13.35
N HIS A 72 25.12 8.67 -14.43
CA HIS A 72 25.51 9.63 -15.47
C HIS A 72 25.10 11.08 -15.14
N TYR A 73 24.12 11.29 -14.26
CA TYR A 73 23.65 12.62 -13.85
C TYR A 73 23.68 12.81 -12.32
N PRO A 74 24.88 12.77 -11.68
CA PRO A 74 24.98 12.98 -10.24
C PRO A 74 24.57 14.42 -9.88
N GLY A 75 23.61 14.58 -8.95
CA GLY A 75 23.14 15.88 -8.46
C GLY A 75 21.90 16.45 -9.19
N ARG A 76 21.56 15.94 -10.37
CA ARG A 76 20.25 16.16 -11.00
C ARG A 76 19.40 14.93 -10.75
N SER A 77 18.83 14.82 -9.55
CA SER A 77 17.58 14.07 -9.49
C SER A 77 16.51 15.00 -10.05
N PRO A 78 15.83 14.68 -11.17
CA PRO A 78 14.62 15.40 -11.59
C PRO A 78 13.59 15.55 -10.46
N LEU A 79 13.71 14.71 -9.44
CA LEU A 79 12.84 14.61 -8.26
C LEU A 79 13.40 15.37 -7.04
N ALA A 80 14.64 15.89 -7.07
CA ALA A 80 15.25 16.56 -5.90
C ALA A 80 14.49 17.82 -5.48
N ASP A 81 13.96 18.58 -6.44
CA ASP A 81 13.16 19.79 -6.18
C ASP A 81 11.67 19.49 -5.97
N ARG A 82 11.25 18.23 -6.17
CA ARG A 82 9.84 17.81 -6.16
C ARG A 82 9.56 16.93 -4.94
N MET A 83 9.70 17.53 -3.76
CA MET A 83 9.28 16.90 -2.51
C MET A 83 7.74 16.81 -2.43
N PRO A 84 7.18 15.78 -1.77
CA PRO A 84 5.76 15.72 -1.51
C PRO A 84 5.31 16.97 -0.75
N GLN A 85 4.09 17.44 -1.03
CA GLN A 85 3.54 18.64 -0.37
C GLN A 85 3.44 18.46 1.14
N TYR A 86 3.23 17.22 1.59
CA TYR A 86 3.14 16.85 2.99
C TYR A 86 4.22 15.83 3.39
N PRO A 87 4.74 15.91 4.63
CA PRO A 87 5.78 15.00 5.10
C PRO A 87 5.26 13.57 5.17
N ILE A 88 5.94 12.66 4.48
CA ILE A 88 5.68 11.22 4.57
C ILE A 88 6.27 10.70 5.88
N TYR A 89 5.42 10.32 6.84
CA TYR A 89 5.87 9.84 8.16
C TYR A 89 6.72 8.56 8.06
N LYS A 90 6.29 7.62 7.22
CA LYS A 90 6.98 6.35 7.00
C LYS A 90 6.61 5.78 5.63
N ARG A 91 7.52 5.06 4.98
CA ARG A 91 7.17 4.27 3.79
C ARG A 91 6.21 3.14 4.18
N ALA A 92 4.94 3.25 3.83
CA ALA A 92 3.99 2.15 4.00
C ALA A 92 4.30 1.02 3.03
N LYS A 93 4.13 -0.22 3.50
CA LYS A 93 4.10 -1.37 2.58
C LYS A 93 2.79 -1.31 1.80
N VAL A 94 2.87 -1.25 0.48
CA VAL A 94 1.69 -1.13 -0.41
C VAL A 94 0.65 -2.22 -0.13
N SER A 95 1.10 -3.46 0.05
CA SER A 95 0.20 -4.58 0.39
C SER A 95 -0.54 -4.39 1.71
N CYS A 96 0.13 -3.81 2.71
CA CYS A 96 -0.49 -3.53 4.01
C CYS A 96 -1.48 -2.37 3.90
N LEU A 97 -1.11 -1.31 3.18
CA LEU A 97 -1.98 -0.16 2.96
C LEU A 97 -3.26 -0.56 2.21
N HIS A 98 -3.13 -1.28 1.10
CA HIS A 98 -4.27 -1.79 0.34
C HIS A 98 -5.21 -2.63 1.20
N LEU A 99 -4.67 -3.59 1.95
CA LEU A 99 -5.48 -4.45 2.83
C LEU A 99 -6.16 -3.65 3.95
N THR A 100 -5.50 -2.60 4.46
CA THR A 100 -6.06 -1.71 5.49
C THR A 100 -7.25 -0.92 4.94
N LEU A 101 -7.10 -0.34 3.75
CA LEU A 101 -8.18 0.40 3.08
C LEU A 101 -9.35 -0.53 2.71
N LEU A 102 -9.07 -1.73 2.20
CA LEU A 102 -10.10 -2.71 1.87
C LEU A 102 -10.92 -3.12 3.10
N VAL A 103 -10.27 -3.39 4.24
CA VAL A 103 -10.97 -3.75 5.49
C VAL A 103 -11.82 -2.59 6.00
N TYR A 104 -11.35 -1.36 5.86
CA TYR A 104 -12.11 -0.17 6.23
C TYR A 104 -13.41 -0.06 5.42
N ASP A 105 -13.32 -0.16 4.09
CA ASP A 105 -14.50 -0.09 3.22
C ASP A 105 -15.49 -1.23 3.51
N LEU A 106 -14.99 -2.46 3.72
CA LEU A 106 -15.84 -3.60 4.05
C LEU A 106 -16.58 -3.41 5.38
N LYS A 107 -15.96 -2.77 6.37
CA LYS A 107 -16.58 -2.40 7.65
C LYS A 107 -17.62 -1.30 7.47
N GLU A 108 -17.35 -0.32 6.61
CA GLU A 108 -18.30 0.76 6.31
C GLU A 108 -19.53 0.26 5.56
N LEU A 109 -19.32 -0.62 4.58
CA LEU A 109 -20.39 -1.26 3.80
C LEU A 109 -21.19 -2.30 4.61
N ASN A 110 -20.57 -2.94 5.61
CA ASN A 110 -21.21 -3.97 6.43
C ASN A 110 -20.95 -3.73 7.92
N PRO A 111 -21.62 -2.75 8.56
CA PRO A 111 -21.39 -2.40 9.97
C PRO A 111 -21.63 -3.54 10.95
N ASP A 112 -22.62 -4.39 10.64
CA ASP A 112 -23.04 -5.52 11.49
C ASP A 112 -22.28 -6.83 11.20
N ALA A 113 -21.40 -6.85 10.20
CA ALA A 113 -20.66 -8.06 9.84
C ALA A 113 -19.62 -8.44 10.89
N SER A 114 -19.50 -9.73 11.14
CA SER A 114 -18.48 -10.27 12.04
C SER A 114 -17.08 -10.02 11.48
N ASP A 115 -16.11 -9.85 12.38
CA ASP A 115 -14.70 -9.75 11.98
C ASP A 115 -14.23 -10.99 11.18
N LEU A 116 -14.89 -12.14 11.34
CA LEU A 116 -14.60 -13.34 10.52
C LEU A 116 -15.11 -13.20 9.09
N ASP A 117 -16.34 -12.71 8.92
CA ASP A 117 -16.94 -12.53 7.59
C ASP A 117 -16.14 -11.48 6.80
N ILE A 118 -15.71 -10.42 7.48
CA ILE A 118 -14.85 -9.39 6.87
C ILE A 118 -13.47 -9.94 6.54
N ALA A 119 -12.90 -10.81 7.38
CA ALA A 119 -11.64 -11.47 7.07
C ALA A 119 -11.75 -12.39 5.85
N GLU A 120 -12.89 -13.08 5.68
CA GLU A 120 -13.18 -13.91 4.51
C GLU A 120 -13.32 -13.04 3.25
N LEU A 121 -14.12 -11.97 3.30
CA LEU A 121 -14.29 -11.03 2.19
C LEU A 121 -12.99 -10.33 1.79
N ALA A 122 -12.16 -9.95 2.77
CA ALA A 122 -10.86 -9.33 2.53
C ALA A 122 -9.77 -10.35 2.12
N GLY A 123 -10.07 -11.65 2.08
CA GLY A 123 -9.12 -12.70 1.73
C GLY A 123 -7.97 -12.88 2.75
N ILE A 124 -8.18 -12.50 4.01
CA ILE A 124 -7.19 -12.63 5.08
C ILE A 124 -7.08 -14.10 5.46
N ARG A 125 -6.04 -14.75 4.93
CA ARG A 125 -5.70 -16.13 5.27
C ARG A 125 -4.68 -16.16 6.41
N SER A 126 -4.93 -17.01 7.40
CA SER A 126 -3.95 -17.25 8.46
C SER A 126 -2.68 -17.85 7.87
N SER A 127 -1.55 -17.19 8.08
CA SER A 127 -0.23 -17.83 7.92
C SER A 127 0.05 -18.74 9.12
N LEU A 128 -0.92 -19.55 9.53
CA LEU A 128 -0.78 -20.37 10.74
C LEU A 128 0.38 -21.34 10.51
N ARG A 129 1.48 -21.05 11.18
CA ARG A 129 2.62 -21.95 11.32
C ARG A 129 2.48 -22.54 12.71
N LEU A 130 2.02 -23.78 12.80
CA LEU A 130 2.05 -24.53 14.06
C LEU A 130 3.47 -25.07 14.22
N ASP A 131 4.17 -24.67 15.28
CA ASP A 131 5.56 -25.07 15.56
C ASP A 131 6.52 -24.91 14.36
N GLY A 132 6.37 -23.81 13.62
CA GLY A 132 7.20 -23.53 12.43
C GLY A 132 6.82 -24.32 11.17
N ARG A 133 5.83 -25.22 11.24
CA ARG A 133 5.32 -25.99 10.10
C ARG A 133 4.06 -25.35 9.54
N SER A 134 3.99 -25.23 8.21
CA SER A 134 2.75 -24.82 7.53
C SER A 134 1.67 -25.88 7.66
N LEU A 135 0.39 -25.50 7.55
CA LEU A 135 -0.75 -26.42 7.58
C LEU A 135 -0.57 -27.64 6.65
N ASN A 136 0.08 -27.43 5.51
CA ASN A 136 0.35 -28.43 4.49
C ASN A 136 1.42 -29.47 4.90
N GLN A 137 2.17 -29.20 5.96
CA GLN A 137 3.27 -30.02 6.47
C GLN A 137 2.88 -30.81 7.74
N LEU A 138 1.62 -30.70 8.19
CA LEU A 138 1.14 -31.39 9.39
C LEU A 138 0.53 -32.76 9.02
N PRO A 139 0.85 -33.83 9.77
CA PRO A 139 0.25 -35.14 9.57
C PRO A 139 -1.25 -35.08 9.91
N ARG A 140 -2.10 -35.59 9.01
CA ARG A 140 -3.57 -35.46 9.08
C ARG A 140 -4.24 -36.24 10.22
N PHE A 141 -3.53 -37.17 10.87
CA PHE A 141 -4.12 -38.21 11.72
C PHE A 141 -4.06 -37.95 13.24
N ASP A 142 -3.31 -36.97 13.72
CA ASP A 142 -3.10 -36.74 15.18
C ASP A 142 -3.36 -35.29 15.60
N PHE A 143 -4.14 -34.54 14.80
CA PHE A 143 -4.33 -33.11 15.00
C PHE A 143 -5.66 -32.76 15.67
N ASP A 144 -5.58 -31.91 16.69
CA ASP A 144 -6.76 -31.26 17.26
C ASP A 144 -7.28 -30.18 16.30
N TRP A 145 -8.09 -30.62 15.34
CA TRP A 145 -8.73 -29.77 14.34
C TRP A 145 -9.57 -28.65 14.97
N LEU A 146 -10.12 -28.86 16.18
CA LEU A 146 -10.96 -27.87 16.83
C LEU A 146 -10.11 -26.71 17.37
N ASN A 147 -8.99 -27.00 18.02
CA ASN A 147 -8.07 -25.96 18.49
C ASN A 147 -7.42 -25.21 17.32
N LEU A 148 -7.05 -25.92 16.25
CA LEU A 148 -6.55 -25.29 15.02
C LEU A 148 -7.56 -24.29 14.42
N LYS A 149 -8.83 -24.70 14.28
CA LYS A 149 -9.88 -23.82 13.74
C LYS A 149 -10.03 -22.57 14.60
N ARG A 150 -10.03 -22.72 15.93
CA ARG A 150 -10.12 -21.59 16.88
C ARG A 150 -8.94 -20.64 16.76
N ASP A 151 -7.73 -21.16 16.55
CA ASP A 151 -6.53 -20.33 16.37
C ASP A 151 -6.56 -19.55 15.05
N VAL A 152 -7.03 -20.17 13.96
CA VAL A 152 -7.24 -19.50 12.66
C VAL A 152 -8.26 -18.38 12.80
N GLU A 153 -9.42 -18.66 13.40
CA GLU A 153 -10.47 -17.66 13.63
C GLU A 153 -9.96 -16.50 14.50
N LYS A 154 -9.23 -16.80 15.57
CA LYS A 154 -8.62 -15.79 16.45
C LYS A 154 -7.61 -14.92 15.70
N TYR A 155 -6.78 -15.53 14.84
CA TYR A 155 -5.86 -14.81 13.98
C TYR A 155 -6.59 -13.85 13.05
N GLN A 156 -7.62 -14.35 12.35
CA GLN A 156 -8.40 -13.57 11.39
C GLN A 156 -9.07 -12.37 12.06
N LYS A 157 -9.74 -12.59 13.19
CA LYS A 157 -10.35 -11.51 14.00
C LYS A 157 -9.31 -10.48 14.43
N SER A 158 -8.19 -10.92 14.98
CA SER A 158 -7.11 -10.04 15.43
C SER A 158 -6.51 -9.22 14.28
N ALA A 159 -6.36 -9.82 13.09
CA ALA A 159 -5.89 -9.14 11.90
C ALA A 159 -6.87 -8.03 11.47
N VAL A 160 -8.17 -8.32 11.38
CA VAL A 160 -9.20 -7.33 11.02
C VAL A 160 -9.23 -6.18 12.03
N GLN A 161 -9.20 -6.48 13.34
CA GLN A 161 -9.18 -5.45 14.38
C GLN A 161 -7.95 -4.56 14.29
N ARG A 162 -6.76 -5.15 14.04
CA ARG A 162 -5.53 -4.39 13.84
C ARG A 162 -5.64 -3.46 12.63
N LEU A 163 -6.12 -3.97 11.50
CA LEU A 163 -6.27 -3.18 10.27
C LEU A 163 -7.31 -2.07 10.45
N THR A 164 -8.42 -2.35 11.13
CA THR A 164 -9.44 -1.34 11.46
C THR A 164 -8.84 -0.22 12.32
N ARG A 165 -8.06 -0.57 13.36
CA ARG A 165 -7.34 0.43 14.17
C ARG A 165 -6.36 1.25 13.33
N MET A 166 -5.62 0.61 12.44
CA MET A 166 -4.69 1.31 11.54
C MET A 166 -5.41 2.25 10.58
N ALA A 167 -6.56 1.84 10.02
CA ALA A 167 -7.37 2.66 9.14
C ALA A 167 -7.89 3.92 9.85
N ASN A 168 -8.45 3.76 11.05
CA ASN A 168 -8.92 4.90 11.84
C ASN A 168 -7.78 5.88 12.16
N GLN A 169 -6.59 5.37 12.53
CA GLN A 169 -5.42 6.20 12.74
C GLN A 169 -4.97 6.93 11.46
N TYR A 170 -5.10 6.31 10.29
CA TYR A 170 -4.83 6.99 9.03
C TYR A 170 -5.80 8.15 8.80
N VAL A 171 -7.10 7.93 8.97
CA VAL A 171 -8.12 8.98 8.85
C VAL A 171 -7.82 10.15 9.81
N GLU A 172 -7.54 9.86 11.07
CA GLU A 172 -7.22 10.88 12.09
C GLU A 172 -5.93 11.64 11.77
N ASN A 173 -4.85 10.93 11.42
CA ASN A 173 -3.55 11.55 11.19
C ASN A 173 -3.46 12.30 9.85
N VAL A 174 -4.28 11.94 8.86
CA VAL A 174 -4.47 12.72 7.63
C VAL A 174 -4.97 14.13 7.95
N GLY A 175 -5.94 14.27 8.87
CA GLY A 175 -6.42 15.58 9.31
C GLY A 175 -5.33 16.47 9.93
N LEU A 176 -4.24 15.84 10.39
CA LEU A 176 -3.04 16.50 10.95
C LEU A 176 -1.91 16.67 9.93
N GLY A 177 -2.08 16.24 8.68
CA GLY A 177 -1.04 16.29 7.64
C GLY A 177 0.09 15.28 7.84
N ILE A 178 -0.13 14.22 8.61
CA ILE A 178 0.90 13.23 8.94
C ILE A 178 0.46 11.86 8.40
N PHE A 179 1.00 11.44 7.27
CA PHE A 179 0.62 10.17 6.64
C PHE A 179 1.84 9.44 6.07
N PRO A 180 1.85 8.09 6.00
CA PRO A 180 1.01 7.13 6.70
C PRO A 180 1.57 6.88 8.10
N LYS A 181 0.97 7.50 9.12
CA LYS A 181 1.27 7.22 10.51
C LYS A 181 0.21 6.29 11.09
N SER A 182 0.63 5.11 11.48
CA SER A 182 -0.14 4.20 12.32
C SER A 182 0.73 3.83 13.51
N ASP A 183 0.22 4.01 14.72
CA ASP A 183 0.90 3.61 15.94
C ASP A 183 0.80 2.09 16.05
N VAL A 184 1.78 1.40 15.47
CA VAL A 184 1.94 -0.05 15.66
C VAL A 184 2.73 -0.23 16.95
N ARG A 185 2.02 -0.28 18.08
CA ARG A 185 2.54 -0.92 19.30
C ARG A 185 2.36 -2.43 19.21
#